data_AF-A0A815TS25-F1
#
_entry.id   AF-A0A815TS25-F1
#
_cell.length_a   1.000
_cell.length_b   1.000
_cell.length_c   1.000
_cell.angle_alpha   90.00
_cell.angle_beta   90.00
_cell.angle_gamma   90.00
#
_symmetry.space_group_name_H-M   'P 1'
#
loop_
_entity.id
_entity.type
_entity.pdbx_description
1 polymer ?
#
loop_
_entity_poly.entity_id
_entity_poly.type
_entity_poly.pdbx_seq_one_letter_code
_entity_poly.pdbx_strand_id
1 'polypeptide(L)'
;IVYKMATNTIALTMCSSPECKNDANALCLHCDKHVCTKHYLEHVKLTNDELLPLADQLNTIINTLQEINVTHISQLAMEQLEQWRLESHR
;
A
#
# COMPACT_ATOMS: atom_id res chain seq x y z
N ILE A 1 14.32 3.98 9.44
CA ILE A 1 13.55 3.31 10.52
C ILE A 1 14.32 3.58 11.81
N VAL A 2 13.78 4.41 12.69
CA VAL A 2 14.47 4.85 13.91
C VAL A 2 14.19 3.83 15.01
N TYR A 3 15.21 3.10 15.43
CA TYR A 3 15.12 2.19 16.57
C TYR A 3 15.19 3.01 17.86
N LYS A 4 14.19 2.89 18.73
CA LYS A 4 14.32 3.24 20.14
C LYS A 4 14.35 1.95 20.94
N MET A 5 15.50 1.63 21.52
CA MET A 5 15.57 0.64 22.59
C MET A 5 14.87 1.23 23.81
N ALA A 6 13.79 0.60 24.24
CA ALA A 6 13.04 1.01 25.42
C ALA A 6 13.90 0.82 26.66
N THR A 7 14.36 1.92 27.25
CA THR A 7 15.04 1.91 28.55
C THR A 7 14.01 1.89 29.68
N ASN A 8 14.01 0.79 30.43
CA ASN A 8 13.68 0.66 31.85
C ASN A 8 12.21 0.89 32.30
N THR A 9 11.42 -0.18 32.28
CA THR A 9 10.86 -0.84 33.48
C THR A 9 10.42 -2.23 33.03
N ILE A 10 11.02 -3.31 33.57
CA ILE A 10 10.69 -4.69 33.19
C ILE A 10 9.32 -5.04 33.81
N ALA A 11 8.25 -4.58 33.19
CA ALA A 11 7.07 -5.42 33.09
C ALA A 11 7.42 -6.44 32.01
N LEU A 12 7.57 -7.72 32.37
CA LEU A 12 7.63 -8.82 31.42
C LEU A 12 6.28 -8.85 30.69
N THR A 13 6.13 -8.01 29.67
CA THR A 13 4.95 -8.00 28.83
C THR A 13 4.97 -9.29 28.05
N MET A 14 4.03 -10.18 28.34
CA MET A 14 3.85 -11.41 27.59
C MET A 14 3.50 -11.08 26.13
N CYS A 15 3.88 -11.95 25.21
CA CYS A 15 3.45 -11.84 23.83
C CYS A 15 1.92 -11.78 23.77
N SER A 16 1.38 -10.78 23.06
CA SER A 16 -0.06 -10.58 22.89
C SER A 16 -0.73 -11.61 21.95
N SER A 17 0.03 -12.57 21.40
CA SER A 17 -0.52 -13.64 20.56
C SER A 17 -1.21 -14.68 21.45
N PRO A 18 -2.43 -15.15 21.09
CA PRO A 18 -3.12 -16.18 21.84
C PRO A 18 -2.24 -17.42 22.06
N GLU A 19 -2.29 -17.98 23.25
CA GLU A 19 -1.55 -19.19 23.64
C GLU A 19 0.00 -19.06 23.64
N CYS A 20 0.55 -17.89 23.32
CA CYS A 20 1.98 -17.66 23.38
C CYS A 20 2.44 -17.43 24.82
N LYS A 21 3.39 -18.25 25.28
CA LYS A 21 4.01 -18.14 26.61
C LYS A 21 5.35 -17.43 26.61
N ASN A 22 5.77 -16.89 25.46
CA ASN A 22 7.04 -16.19 25.34
C ASN A 22 6.89 -14.73 25.75
N ASP A 23 7.96 -14.15 26.29
CA ASP A 23 8.04 -12.72 26.52
C ASP A 23 8.01 -11.97 25.19
N ALA A 24 7.36 -10.81 25.20
CA ALA A 24 7.45 -9.88 24.10
C ALA A 24 8.84 -9.25 24.07
N ASN A 25 9.40 -9.14 22.87
CA ASN A 25 10.68 -8.48 22.63
C ASN A 25 10.63 -7.52 21.43
N ALA A 26 9.45 -7.35 20.84
CA ALA A 26 9.16 -6.41 19.77
C ALA A 26 7.79 -5.75 20.01
N LEU A 27 7.67 -4.48 19.60
CA LEU A 27 6.41 -3.74 19.55
C LEU A 27 6.07 -3.51 18.07
N CYS A 28 4.89 -3.97 17.64
CA CYS A 28 4.35 -3.55 16.36
C CYS A 28 3.70 -2.18 16.53
N LEU A 29 4.30 -1.13 15.97
CA LEU A 29 3.75 0.24 16.05
C LEU A 29 2.43 0.42 15.29
N HIS A 30 2.13 -0.45 14.33
CA HIS A 30 0.88 -0.40 13.57
C HIS A 30 -0.31 -0.97 14.38
N CYS A 31 -0.06 -2.01 15.16
CA CYS A 31 -1.11 -2.69 15.92
C CYS A 31 -1.08 -2.36 17.42
N ASP A 32 -0.06 -1.63 17.88
CA ASP A 32 0.27 -1.36 19.28
C ASP A 32 0.33 -2.64 20.15
N LYS A 33 0.85 -3.72 19.56
CA LYS A 33 0.94 -5.04 20.20
C LYS A 33 2.39 -5.41 20.51
N HIS A 34 2.61 -5.83 21.75
CA HIS A 34 3.88 -6.40 22.21
C HIS A 34 3.91 -7.88 21.83
N VAL A 35 4.84 -8.27 20.96
CA VAL A 35 4.95 -9.63 20.42
C VAL A 35 6.37 -10.17 20.56
N CYS A 36 6.50 -11.50 20.63
CA CYS A 36 7.80 -12.14 20.54
C CYS A 36 8.30 -12.15 19.08
N THR A 37 9.61 -12.38 18.88
CA THR A 37 10.23 -12.35 17.54
C THR A 37 9.52 -13.27 16.54
N LYS A 38 9.10 -14.46 16.97
CA LYS A 38 8.38 -15.41 16.11
C LYS A 38 7.09 -14.79 15.57
N HIS A 39 6.22 -14.34 16.47
CA HIS A 39 4.92 -13.76 16.07
C HIS A 39 5.08 -12.41 15.36
N TYR A 40 6.16 -11.66 15.63
CA TYR A 40 6.49 -10.47 14.85
C TYR A 40 6.80 -10.82 13.39
N LEU A 41 7.64 -11.85 13.15
CA LEU A 41 7.99 -12.29 11.80
C LEU A 41 6.78 -12.87 11.06
N GLU A 42 5.95 -13.66 11.75
CA GLU A 42 4.69 -14.17 11.18
C GLU A 42 3.73 -13.04 10.83
N HIS A 43 3.60 -12.03 11.70
CA HIS A 43 2.78 -10.86 11.46
C HIS A 43 3.26 -10.03 10.27
N VAL A 44 4.57 -9.78 10.17
CA VAL A 44 5.17 -9.08 9.02
C VAL A 44 4.95 -9.87 7.73
N LYS A 45 5.11 -11.19 7.78
CA LYS A 45 4.87 -12.05 6.62
C LYS A 45 3.43 -11.94 6.12
N LEU A 46 2.44 -12.15 7.00
CA LEU A 46 1.03 -12.03 6.64
C LEU A 46 0.69 -10.65 6.07
N THR A 47 1.22 -9.60 6.70
CA THR A 47 1.02 -8.21 6.24
C THR A 47 1.59 -8.01 4.84
N ASN A 48 2.78 -8.53 4.56
CA ASN A 48 3.39 -8.44 3.23
C ASN A 48 2.64 -9.28 2.19
N ASP A 49 2.18 -10.47 2.56
CA ASP A 49 1.40 -11.35 1.70
C ASP A 49 0.08 -10.67 1.26
N GLU A 50 -0.49 -9.80 2.10
CA GLU A 50 -1.69 -9.01 1.78
C GLU A 50 -1.38 -7.69 1.05
N LEU A 51 -0.31 -6.98 1.43
CA LEU A 51 0.01 -5.66 0.86
C LEU A 51 0.59 -5.73 -0.55
N LEU A 52 1.39 -6.76 -0.86
CA LEU A 52 2.03 -6.88 -2.17
C LEU A 52 1.00 -6.98 -3.32
N PRO A 53 -0.03 -7.85 -3.24
CA PRO A 53 -1.07 -7.90 -4.27
C PRO A 53 -1.84 -6.58 -4.42
N LEU A 54 -2.08 -5.86 -3.31
CA LEU A 54 -2.76 -4.56 -3.36
C LEU A 54 -1.91 -3.51 -4.08
N ALA A 55 -0.59 -3.52 -3.87
CA ALA A 55 0.33 -2.64 -4.58
C ALA A 55 0.34 -2.94 -6.09
N ASP A 56 0.35 -4.23 -6.47
CA ASP A 56 0.29 -4.65 -7.88
C ASP A 56 -1.04 -4.23 -8.55
N GLN A 57 -2.17 -4.37 -7.84
CA GLN A 57 -3.47 -3.89 -8.31
C GLN A 57 -3.47 -2.37 -8.49
N LEU A 58 -2.94 -1.62 -7.52
CA LEU A 58 -2.85 -0.16 -7.60
C LEU A 58 -1.99 0.28 -8.79
N ASN A 59 -0.84 -0.36 -8.99
CA ASN A 59 0.03 -0.09 -10.14
C ASN A 59 -0.68 -0.38 -11.47
N THR A 60 -1.43 -1.47 -11.54
CA THR A 60 -2.25 -1.81 -12.72
C THR A 60 -3.29 -0.72 -12.99
N ILE A 61 -4.00 -0.25 -11.96
CA ILE A 61 -4.99 0.83 -12.10
C ILE A 61 -4.31 2.12 -12.58
N ILE A 62 -3.15 2.48 -12.01
CA ILE A 62 -2.38 3.66 -12.42
C ILE A 62 -1.99 3.56 -13.90
N ASN A 63 -1.47 2.42 -14.33
CA ASN A 63 -1.09 2.20 -15.73
C ASN A 63 -2.31 2.29 -16.66
N THR A 64 -3.43 1.67 -16.30
CA THR A 64 -4.68 1.78 -17.07
C THR A 64 -5.16 3.23 -17.16
N LEU A 65 -5.07 4.00 -16.07
CA LEU A 65 -5.44 5.42 -16.09
C LEU A 65 -4.49 6.27 -16.95
N GLN A 66 -3.21 5.92 -17.00
CA GLN A 66 -2.24 6.56 -17.91
C GLN A 66 -2.52 6.19 -19.37
N GLU A 67 -2.95 4.95 -19.64
CA GLU A 67 -3.34 4.48 -20.96
C GLU A 67 -4.66 5.08 -21.45
N ILE A 68 -5.56 5.47 -20.54
CA ILE A 68 -6.69 6.35 -20.85
C ILE A 68 -6.09 7.73 -21.19
N ASN A 69 -5.61 7.82 -22.43
CA ASN A 69 -4.93 8.96 -22.98
C ASN A 69 -5.98 10.02 -23.32
N VAL A 70 -6.49 10.68 -22.27
CA VAL A 70 -7.47 11.77 -22.37
C VAL A 70 -6.98 12.84 -23.36
N THR A 71 -5.67 13.06 -23.43
CA THR A 71 -5.03 13.94 -24.40
C THR A 71 -5.26 13.46 -25.84
N HIS A 72 -5.05 12.18 -26.14
CA HIS A 72 -5.30 11.61 -27.46
C HIS A 72 -6.77 11.66 -27.85
N ILE A 73 -7.68 11.31 -26.92
CA ILE A 73 -9.13 11.40 -27.17
C ILE A 73 -9.54 12.86 -27.45
N SER A 74 -9.00 13.82 -26.68
CA SER A 74 -9.28 15.25 -26.87
C SER A 74 -8.72 15.76 -28.20
N GLN A 75 -7.55 15.25 -28.62
CA GLN A 75 -6.91 15.63 -29.87
C GLN A 75 -7.71 15.15 -31.08
N LEU A 76 -8.19 13.89 -31.06
CA LEU A 76 -9.10 13.36 -32.09
C LEU A 76 -10.40 14.16 -32.17
N ALA A 77 -10.99 14.53 -31.02
CA ALA A 77 -12.20 15.35 -30.99
C ALA A 77 -11.97 16.76 -31.59
N MET A 78 -10.82 17.37 -31.31
CA MET A 78 -10.44 18.67 -31.88
C MET A 78 -10.18 18.60 -33.39
N GLU A 79 -9.53 17.54 -33.87
CA GLU A 79 -9.33 17.30 -35.30
C GLU A 79 -10.68 17.13 -36.02
N GLN A 80 -11.61 16.38 -35.44
CA GLN A 80 -12.96 16.19 -35.97
C GLN A 80 -13.75 17.50 -36.03
N LEU A 81 -13.65 18.34 -34.98
CA LEU A 81 -14.28 19.66 -34.95
C LEU A 81 -13.74 20.58 -36.05
N GLU A 82 -12.42 20.57 -36.30
CA GLU A 82 -11.81 21.37 -37.36
C GLU A 82 -12.24 20.89 -38.76
N GLN A 83 -12.39 19.58 -38.96
CA GLN A 83 -12.95 19.05 -40.22
C GLN A 83 -14.37 19.57 -40.46
N TRP A 84 -15.25 19.49 -39.46
CA TRP A 84 -16.62 20.01 -39.59
C TRP A 84 -16.65 21.51 -39.86
N ARG A 85 -15.74 22.29 -39.24
CA ARG A 85 -15.60 23.71 -39.53
C ARG A 85 -15.25 23.94 -41.00
N LEU A 86 -14.27 23.24 -41.54
CA LEU A 86 -13.86 23.35 -42.94
C LEU A 86 -14.97 22.94 -43.91
N GLU A 87 -15.70 21.87 -43.60
CA GLU A 87 -16.84 21.40 -44.40
C GLU A 87 -18.01 22.40 -44.41
N SER A 88 -18.30 23.05 -43.29
CA SER A 88 -19.38 24.05 -43.20
C SER A 88 -19.12 25.33 -44.01
N HIS A 89 -17.86 25.55 -44.42
CA HIS A 89 -17.45 26.69 -45.23
C HIS A 89 -17.27 26.35 -46.72
N ARG A 90 -17.60 25.12 -47.13
CA ARG A 90 -17.76 24.71 -48.54
C ARG A 90 -19.19 24.95 -49.01
#